data_AF-A0A3D5DU21-F1
#
_entry.id   AF-A0A3D5DU21-F1
#
_cell.length_a   1.000
_cell.length_b   1.000
_cell.length_c   1.000
_cell.angle_alpha   90.00
_cell.angle_beta   90.00
_cell.angle_gamma   90.00
#
_symmetry.space_group_name_H-M   'P 1'
#
loop_
_entity.id
_entity.type
_entity.pdbx_description
1 polymer ?
#
loop_
_entity_poly.entity_id
_entity_poly.type
_entity_poly.pdbx_seq_one_letter_code
_entity_poly.pdbx_strand_id
1 'polypeptide(L)'
;VDWQVFCALIARAVQAAEDGPGPARSVLAGGQAEEAFLAQALNLVSGPFLAGREPGRYAWLASDGLEYEVEAWVADAAHRLGLLRLADGDPHGAIEAAHMGLRLAYGDELLWRDLLTAAYATGEEDLLREAVDEVCARAALDEAPPQMAPETEALIDELLPSWRSSFA
;
A
#
# COMPACT_ATOMS: atom_id res chain seq x y z
N VAL A 1 -13.68 8.23 -7.18
CA VAL A 1 -12.39 8.91 -6.89
C VAL A 1 -12.26 10.11 -7.82
N ASP A 2 -11.98 11.31 -7.31
CA ASP A 2 -11.59 12.45 -8.15
C ASP A 2 -10.08 12.37 -8.41
N TRP A 3 -9.71 11.84 -9.57
CA TRP A 3 -8.31 11.59 -9.93
C TRP A 3 -7.48 12.88 -10.04
N GLN A 4 -8.09 14.00 -10.43
CA GLN A 4 -7.35 15.26 -10.53
C GLN A 4 -6.98 15.80 -9.14
N VAL A 5 -7.89 15.66 -8.18
CA VAL A 5 -7.62 16.01 -6.78
C VAL A 5 -6.54 15.09 -6.19
N PHE A 6 -6.59 13.78 -6.50
CA PHE A 6 -5.53 12.85 -6.11
C PHE A 6 -4.16 13.31 -6.64
N CYS A 7 -4.01 13.54 -7.95
CA CYS A 7 -2.75 13.98 -8.54
C CYS A 7 -2.26 15.31 -7.95
N ALA A 8 -3.16 16.24 -7.67
CA ALA A 8 -2.80 17.51 -7.03
C ALA A 8 -2.27 17.32 -5.61
N LEU A 9 -2.81 16.37 -4.84
CA LEU A 9 -2.32 16.04 -3.51
C LEU A 9 -0.95 15.34 -3.56
N ILE A 10 -0.74 14.41 -4.50
CA ILE A 10 0.57 13.77 -4.72
C ILE A 10 1.62 14.81 -5.08
N ALA A 11 1.33 15.73 -6.00
CA ALA A 11 2.25 16.81 -6.36
C ALA A 11 2.63 17.69 -5.16
N ARG A 12 1.67 17.95 -4.24
CA ARG A 12 1.93 18.70 -3.00
C ARG A 12 2.75 17.89 -1.99
N ALA A 13 2.55 16.58 -1.92
CA ALA A 13 3.36 15.70 -1.09
C ALA A 13 4.83 15.72 -1.54
N VAL A 14 5.07 15.58 -2.85
CA VAL A 14 6.43 15.65 -3.44
C VAL A 14 7.09 17.00 -3.14
N GLN A 15 6.37 18.11 -3.34
CA GLN A 15 6.88 19.44 -3.01
C GLN A 15 7.22 19.59 -1.53
N ALA A 16 6.37 19.08 -0.64
CA ALA A 16 6.62 19.12 0.81
C ALA A 16 7.86 18.30 1.21
N ALA A 17 8.13 17.19 0.52
CA ALA A 17 9.33 16.39 0.71
C ALA A 17 10.59 17.14 0.24
N GLU A 18 10.51 17.83 -0.90
CA GLU A 18 11.61 18.60 -1.52
C GLU A 18 11.94 19.90 -0.76
N ASP A 19 10.92 20.58 -0.20
CA ASP A 19 11.07 21.82 0.57
C ASP A 19 11.72 21.61 1.97
N GLY A 20 12.15 20.38 2.26
CA GLY A 20 12.75 19.94 3.51
C GLY A 20 14.22 20.30 3.84
N PRO A 21 15.01 21.20 3.19
CA PRO A 21 16.37 21.48 3.66
C PRO A 21 16.41 22.70 4.58
N GLY A 22 16.32 22.45 5.89
CA GLY A 22 16.53 23.42 6.97
C GLY A 22 16.78 22.70 8.30
N PRO A 23 17.30 23.37 9.37
CA PRO A 23 17.74 22.73 10.61
C PRO A 23 16.66 21.78 11.16
N ALA A 24 17.06 20.60 11.67
CA ALA A 24 16.26 19.42 12.07
C ALA A 24 14.73 19.56 12.32
N ARG A 25 14.26 20.66 12.91
CA ARG A 25 12.82 21.00 13.00
C ARG A 25 12.12 21.17 11.65
N SER A 26 12.81 21.63 10.60
CA SER A 26 12.24 21.80 9.25
C SER A 26 12.03 20.47 8.53
N VAL A 27 12.90 19.50 8.81
CA VAL A 27 12.82 18.14 8.22
C VAL A 27 11.58 17.41 8.74
N LEU A 28 11.32 17.49 10.06
CA LEU A 28 10.11 16.93 10.66
C LEU A 28 8.83 17.61 10.15
N ALA A 29 8.86 18.93 9.96
CA ALA A 29 7.70 19.66 9.43
C ALA A 29 7.40 19.33 7.95
N GLY A 30 8.44 19.12 7.12
CA GLY A 30 8.31 18.66 5.74
C GLY A 30 7.72 17.25 5.67
N GLY A 31 8.22 16.31 6.48
CA GLY A 31 7.70 14.95 6.58
C GLY A 31 6.23 14.90 7.03
N GLN A 32 5.84 15.71 8.03
CA GLN A 32 4.44 15.79 8.48
C GLN A 32 3.50 16.34 7.40
N ALA A 33 3.95 17.32 6.61
CA ALA A 33 3.15 17.86 5.51
C ALA A 33 3.01 16.85 4.36
N GLU A 34 4.10 16.16 4.01
CA GLU A 34 4.10 15.06 3.05
C GLU A 34 3.11 13.96 3.47
N GLU A 35 3.22 13.48 4.72
CA GLU A 35 2.35 12.46 5.29
C GLU A 35 0.87 12.87 5.21
N ALA A 36 0.55 14.11 5.58
CA ALA A 36 -0.81 14.62 5.55
C ALA A 36 -1.41 14.64 4.14
N PHE A 37 -0.63 15.06 3.13
CA PHE A 37 -1.10 15.05 1.74
C PHE A 37 -1.28 13.63 1.20
N LEU A 38 -0.37 12.70 1.51
CA LEU A 38 -0.48 11.29 1.12
C LEU A 38 -1.71 10.63 1.75
N ALA A 39 -1.90 10.82 3.06
CA ALA A 39 -3.07 10.31 3.76
C ALA A 39 -4.38 10.88 3.19
N GLN A 40 -4.40 12.18 2.86
CA GLN A 40 -5.55 12.80 2.22
C GLN A 40 -5.81 12.22 0.82
N ALA A 41 -4.76 12.00 0.02
CA ALA A 41 -4.86 11.43 -1.32
C ALA A 41 -5.44 10.01 -1.27
N LEU A 42 -4.89 9.15 -0.42
CA LEU A 42 -5.32 7.75 -0.27
C LEU A 42 -6.75 7.63 0.30
N ASN A 43 -7.21 8.60 1.11
CA ASN A 43 -8.60 8.62 1.57
C ASN A 43 -9.61 8.86 0.44
N LEU A 44 -9.19 9.47 -0.68
CA LEU A 44 -10.03 9.59 -1.86
C LEU A 44 -10.20 8.26 -2.60
N VAL A 45 -9.35 7.27 -2.32
CA VAL A 45 -9.39 5.92 -2.90
C VAL A 45 -10.39 5.06 -2.10
N SER A 46 -11.68 5.21 -2.45
CA SER A 46 -12.80 4.54 -1.77
C SER A 46 -13.29 3.25 -2.44
N GLY A 47 -12.59 2.74 -3.47
CA GLY A 47 -12.96 1.51 -4.18
C GLY A 47 -12.39 1.42 -5.60
N PRO A 48 -12.71 0.35 -6.36
CA PRO A 48 -12.14 0.08 -7.68
C PRO A 48 -12.33 1.27 -8.64
N PHE A 49 -11.29 1.58 -9.41
CA PHE A 49 -11.39 2.57 -10.47
C PHE A 49 -12.53 2.17 -11.42
N LEU A 50 -13.49 3.08 -11.61
CA LEU A 50 -14.70 2.87 -12.43
C LEU A 50 -15.75 1.89 -11.89
N ALA A 51 -15.78 1.60 -10.58
CA ALA A 51 -16.91 0.92 -9.95
C ALA A 51 -18.23 1.69 -10.24
N GLY A 52 -19.08 1.12 -11.10
CA GLY A 52 -20.35 1.72 -11.55
C GLY A 52 -20.49 1.95 -13.06
N ARG A 53 -19.50 1.58 -13.90
CA ARG A 53 -19.64 1.64 -15.36
C ARG A 53 -20.44 0.46 -15.91
N GLU A 54 -21.26 0.71 -16.95
CA GLU A 54 -21.81 -0.35 -17.77
C GLU A 54 -20.66 -1.08 -18.51
N PRO A 55 -20.67 -2.43 -18.53
CA PRO A 55 -19.70 -3.20 -19.31
C PRO A 55 -19.66 -2.74 -20.77
N GLY A 56 -18.47 -2.45 -21.30
CA GLY A 56 -18.26 -2.11 -22.72
C GLY A 56 -18.28 -0.62 -23.08
N ARG A 57 -18.64 0.29 -22.16
CA ARG A 57 -18.41 1.73 -22.38
C ARG A 57 -16.99 2.12 -21.94
N TYR A 58 -16.26 2.81 -22.83
CA TYR A 58 -14.86 3.21 -22.65
C TYR A 58 -13.86 2.05 -22.54
N ALA A 59 -14.08 0.94 -23.27
CA ALA A 59 -13.12 -0.16 -23.34
C ALA A 59 -11.71 0.30 -23.82
N TRP A 60 -11.64 1.40 -24.58
CA TRP A 60 -10.38 2.01 -25.00
C TRP A 60 -9.54 2.53 -23.82
N LEU A 61 -10.17 2.88 -22.69
CA LEU A 61 -9.49 3.36 -21.48
C LEU A 61 -8.73 2.23 -20.76
N ALA A 62 -9.24 0.99 -20.84
CA ALA A 62 -8.55 -0.19 -20.32
C ALA A 62 -7.36 -0.62 -21.19
N SER A 63 -7.40 -0.32 -22.50
CA SER A 63 -6.27 -0.58 -23.41
C SER A 63 -5.18 0.49 -23.40
N ASP A 64 -5.42 1.65 -22.78
CA ASP A 64 -4.48 2.80 -22.79
C ASP A 64 -3.47 2.78 -21.62
N GLY A 65 -3.44 1.71 -20.81
CA GLY A 65 -2.50 1.56 -19.68
C GLY A 65 -2.82 2.41 -18.44
N LEU A 66 -3.82 3.30 -18.54
CA LEU A 66 -4.21 4.22 -17.46
C LEU A 66 -4.60 3.50 -16.16
N GLU A 67 -5.22 2.32 -16.23
CA GLU A 67 -5.56 1.53 -15.04
C GLU A 67 -4.28 1.09 -14.27
N TYR A 68 -3.24 0.64 -14.98
CA TYR A 68 -1.95 0.31 -14.38
C TYR A 68 -1.20 1.52 -13.82
N GLU A 69 -1.25 2.66 -14.52
CA GLU A 69 -0.63 3.89 -14.02
C GLU A 69 -1.30 4.39 -12.73
N VAL A 70 -2.63 4.30 -12.66
CA VAL A 70 -3.40 4.67 -11.47
C VAL A 70 -3.08 3.73 -10.30
N GLU A 71 -3.04 2.42 -10.54
CA GLU A 71 -2.66 1.44 -9.51
C GLU A 71 -1.23 1.69 -8.99
N ALA A 72 -0.27 1.88 -9.90
CA ALA A 72 1.12 2.17 -9.54
C ALA A 72 1.25 3.45 -8.69
N TRP A 73 0.57 4.53 -9.07
CA TRP A 73 0.61 5.78 -8.31
C TRP A 73 -0.01 5.65 -6.91
N VAL A 74 -1.08 4.85 -6.78
CA VAL A 74 -1.70 4.56 -5.48
C VAL A 74 -0.78 3.68 -4.64
N ALA A 75 -0.14 2.68 -5.25
CA ALA A 75 0.84 1.83 -4.56
C ALA A 75 2.05 2.62 -4.06
N ASP A 76 2.65 3.46 -4.90
CA ASP A 76 3.78 4.32 -4.53
C ASP A 76 3.40 5.27 -3.37
N ALA A 77 2.21 5.86 -3.42
CA ALA A 77 1.72 6.74 -2.36
C ALA A 77 1.49 6.00 -1.03
N ALA A 78 0.91 4.80 -1.08
CA ALA A 78 0.67 3.96 0.09
C ALA A 78 1.99 3.47 0.71
N HIS A 79 2.91 2.98 -0.12
CA HIS A 79 4.25 2.57 0.30
C HIS A 79 4.97 3.74 1.00
N ARG A 80 4.98 4.93 0.38
CA ARG A 80 5.62 6.12 0.96
C ARG A 80 5.00 6.52 2.29
N LEU A 81 3.67 6.51 2.40
CA LEU A 81 2.97 6.80 3.64
C LEU A 81 3.33 5.78 4.74
N GLY A 82 3.38 4.49 4.40
CA GLY A 82 3.80 3.43 5.31
C GLY A 82 5.21 3.64 5.86
N LEU A 83 6.18 3.97 4.99
CA LEU A 83 7.54 4.29 5.39
C LEU A 83 7.63 5.48 6.35
N LEU A 84 6.87 6.56 6.09
CA LEU A 84 6.83 7.74 6.97
C LEU A 84 6.29 7.37 8.35
N ARG A 85 5.19 6.61 8.41
CA ARG A 85 4.57 6.19 9.67
C ARG A 85 5.46 5.25 10.47
N LEU A 86 6.15 4.31 9.82
CA LEU A 86 7.15 3.47 10.49
C LEU A 86 8.31 4.31 11.05
N ALA A 87 8.80 5.30 10.31
CA ALA A 87 9.85 6.20 10.77
C ALA A 87 9.43 7.03 12.00
N ASP A 88 8.15 7.39 12.09
CA ASP A 88 7.56 8.10 13.23
C ASP A 88 7.11 7.17 14.38
N GLY A 89 7.32 5.85 14.26
CA GLY A 89 7.00 4.88 15.29
C GLY A 89 5.52 4.50 15.37
N ASP A 90 4.78 4.64 14.26
CA ASP A 90 3.38 4.27 14.11
C ASP A 90 3.20 3.06 13.16
N PRO A 91 3.49 1.82 13.62
CA PRO A 91 3.33 0.62 12.80
C PRO A 91 1.86 0.29 12.50
N HIS A 92 0.92 0.64 13.38
CA HIS A 92 -0.52 0.48 13.10
C HIS A 92 -0.96 1.40 11.96
N GLY A 93 -0.52 2.65 11.96
CA GLY A 93 -0.74 3.53 10.83
C GLY A 93 -0.10 3.01 9.54
N ALA A 94 1.05 2.34 9.61
CA ALA A 94 1.67 1.75 8.42
C ALA A 94 0.85 0.56 7.86
N ILE A 95 0.27 -0.29 8.72
CA ILE A 95 -0.73 -1.31 8.33
C ILE A 95 -1.89 -0.64 7.58
N GLU A 96 -2.48 0.40 8.16
CA GLU A 96 -3.59 1.13 7.54
C GLU A 96 -3.19 1.69 6.17
N ALA A 97 -1.99 2.24 6.03
CA ALA A 97 -1.50 2.76 4.75
C ALA A 97 -1.41 1.67 3.67
N ALA A 98 -0.88 0.50 4.01
CA ALA A 98 -0.81 -0.65 3.10
C ALA A 98 -2.22 -1.10 2.68
N HIS A 99 -3.15 -1.25 3.62
CA HIS A 99 -4.55 -1.57 3.33
C HIS A 99 -5.21 -0.53 2.43
N MET A 100 -4.90 0.77 2.59
CA MET A 100 -5.43 1.82 1.72
C MET A 100 -5.00 1.65 0.26
N GLY A 101 -3.74 1.29 0.02
CA GLY A 101 -3.22 1.02 -1.32
C GLY A 101 -3.82 -0.26 -1.93
N LEU A 102 -3.88 -1.33 -1.14
CA LEU A 102 -4.38 -2.65 -1.56
C LEU A 102 -5.86 -2.65 -1.97
N ARG A 103 -6.65 -1.64 -1.57
CA ARG A 103 -8.02 -1.46 -2.08
C ARG A 103 -8.10 -1.28 -3.59
N LEU A 104 -7.05 -0.76 -4.21
CA LEU A 104 -6.99 -0.54 -5.66
C LEU A 104 -5.85 -1.35 -6.30
N ALA A 105 -4.66 -1.30 -5.71
CA ALA A 105 -3.48 -2.02 -6.18
C ALA A 105 -3.36 -3.40 -5.53
N TYR A 106 -4.43 -4.19 -5.58
CA TYR A 106 -4.51 -5.50 -4.89
C TYR A 106 -3.43 -6.50 -5.35
N GLY A 107 -2.98 -6.39 -6.60
CA GLY A 107 -1.92 -7.24 -7.16
C GLY A 107 -0.49 -6.78 -6.85
N ASP A 108 -0.31 -5.67 -6.12
CA ASP A 108 1.02 -5.12 -5.87
C ASP A 108 1.74 -5.86 -4.72
N GLU A 109 2.74 -6.68 -5.07
CA GLU A 109 3.53 -7.46 -4.12
C GLU A 109 4.40 -6.61 -3.17
N LEU A 110 4.70 -5.34 -3.49
CA LEU A 110 5.38 -4.47 -2.54
C LEU A 110 4.48 -4.12 -1.37
N LEU A 111 3.21 -3.76 -1.62
CA LEU A 111 2.27 -3.41 -0.55
C LEU A 111 1.96 -4.60 0.38
N TRP A 112 1.92 -5.83 -0.16
CA TRP A 112 1.78 -7.02 0.69
C TRP A 112 2.98 -7.21 1.62
N ARG A 113 4.20 -6.93 1.14
CA ARG A 113 5.41 -6.97 1.98
C ARG A 113 5.47 -5.81 2.97
N ASP A 114 4.97 -4.63 2.61
CA ASP A 114 4.81 -3.51 3.55
C ASP A 114 3.85 -3.87 4.68
N LEU A 115 2.71 -4.51 4.36
CA LEU A 115 1.74 -4.97 5.36
C LEU A 115 2.38 -5.96 6.35
N LEU A 116 3.10 -6.97 5.84
CA LEU A 116 3.81 -7.95 6.68
C LEU A 116 4.87 -7.28 7.56
N THR A 117 5.65 -6.36 6.99
CA THR A 117 6.70 -5.63 7.71
C THR A 117 6.11 -4.73 8.78
N ALA A 118 5.03 -4.01 8.48
CA ALA A 118 4.34 -3.13 9.43
C ALA A 118 3.69 -3.94 10.56
N ALA A 119 3.04 -5.06 10.24
CA ALA A 119 2.46 -5.97 11.23
C ALA A 119 3.53 -6.54 12.16
N TYR A 120 4.67 -6.99 11.63
CA TYR A 120 5.79 -7.43 12.45
C TYR A 120 6.32 -6.31 13.36
N ALA A 121 6.41 -5.08 12.85
CA ALA A 121 6.90 -3.93 13.61
C ALA A 121 6.02 -3.54 14.81
N THR A 122 4.75 -3.96 14.85
CA THR A 122 3.89 -3.79 16.04
C THR A 122 4.38 -4.61 17.25
N GLY A 123 5.07 -5.73 16.99
CA GLY A 123 5.38 -6.73 18.01
C GLY A 123 4.19 -7.59 18.44
N GLU A 124 3.02 -7.41 17.83
CA GLU A 124 1.80 -8.18 18.09
C GLU A 124 1.71 -9.35 17.10
N GLU A 125 2.04 -10.56 17.57
CA GLU A 125 2.08 -11.76 16.74
C GLU A 125 0.72 -12.08 16.08
N ASP A 126 -0.40 -11.71 16.71
CA ASP A 126 -1.74 -11.91 16.16
C ASP A 126 -1.98 -11.05 14.90
N LEU A 127 -1.52 -9.80 14.88
CA LEU A 127 -1.60 -8.93 13.69
C LEU A 127 -0.71 -9.44 12.56
N LEU A 128 0.47 -9.99 12.89
CA LEU A 128 1.33 -10.63 11.89
C LEU A 128 0.68 -11.87 11.29
N ARG A 129 0.03 -12.70 12.11
CA ARG A 129 -0.73 -13.86 11.62
C ARG A 129 -1.87 -13.44 10.70
N GLU A 130 -2.64 -12.43 11.08
CA GLU A 130 -3.72 -11.88 10.26
C GLU A 130 -3.19 -11.43 8.89
N ALA A 131 -2.09 -10.67 8.85
CA ALA A 131 -1.46 -10.25 7.61
C ALA A 131 -0.97 -11.44 6.75
N VAL A 132 -0.42 -12.49 7.36
CA VAL A 132 -0.01 -13.72 6.65
C VAL A 132 -1.23 -14.45 6.09
N ASP A 133 -2.31 -14.56 6.86
CA ASP A 133 -3.56 -15.17 6.43
C ASP A 133 -4.18 -14.42 5.25
N GLU A 134 -4.12 -13.09 5.24
CA GLU A 134 -4.56 -12.25 4.11
C GLU A 134 -3.74 -12.50 2.84
N VAL A 135 -2.41 -12.53 2.95
CA VAL A 135 -1.52 -12.83 1.81
C VAL A 135 -1.79 -14.24 1.27
N CYS A 136 -1.99 -15.21 2.16
CA CYS A 136 -2.32 -16.59 1.78
C CYS A 136 -3.70 -16.67 1.10
N ALA A 137 -4.69 -15.94 1.63
CA ALA A 137 -6.02 -15.86 1.05
C ALA A 137 -5.98 -15.23 -0.35
N ARG A 138 -5.17 -14.19 -0.57
CA ARG A 138 -4.92 -13.65 -1.90
C ARG A 138 -4.32 -14.68 -2.83
N ALA A 139 -3.21 -15.31 -2.45
CA ALA A 139 -2.51 -16.26 -3.31
C ALA A 139 -3.42 -17.43 -3.71
N ALA A 140 -4.36 -17.83 -2.84
CA ALA A 140 -5.35 -18.85 -3.13
C ALA A 140 -6.39 -18.45 -4.21
N LEU A 141 -6.52 -17.16 -4.55
CA LEU A 141 -7.38 -16.68 -5.63
C LEU A 141 -6.76 -16.87 -7.02
N ASP A 142 -5.44 -17.03 -7.11
CA ASP A 142 -4.75 -17.24 -8.38
C ASP A 142 -5.07 -18.62 -8.97
N GLU A 143 -5.10 -18.70 -10.31
CA GLU A 143 -5.31 -19.97 -11.01
C GLU A 143 -4.14 -20.92 -10.75
N ALA A 144 -4.45 -22.22 -10.66
CA ALA A 144 -3.52 -23.21 -10.13
C ALA A 144 -2.18 -23.30 -10.92
N PRO A 145 -1.03 -23.34 -10.21
CA PRO A 145 -0.90 -23.36 -8.75
C PRO A 145 -0.99 -21.95 -8.11
N PRO A 146 -1.64 -21.82 -6.94
CA PRO A 146 -1.60 -20.58 -6.16
C PRO A 146 -0.15 -20.25 -5.82
N GLN A 147 0.31 -19.05 -6.17
CA GLN A 147 1.72 -18.71 -6.06
C GLN A 147 1.89 -17.31 -5.46
N MET A 148 2.56 -17.26 -4.31
CA MET A 148 3.13 -16.02 -3.80
C MET A 148 4.43 -15.71 -4.54
N ALA A 149 4.80 -14.44 -4.63
CA ALA A 149 6.15 -14.08 -5.07
C ALA A 149 7.20 -14.71 -4.11
N PRO A 150 8.32 -15.27 -4.62
CA PRO A 150 9.34 -15.91 -3.77
C PRO A 150 9.87 -15.01 -2.66
N GLU A 151 10.00 -13.71 -2.94
CA GLU A 151 10.42 -12.70 -1.97
C GLU A 151 9.40 -12.53 -0.84
N THR A 152 8.11 -12.62 -1.15
CA THR A 152 7.03 -12.55 -0.16
C THR A 152 7.03 -13.81 0.71
N GLU A 153 7.19 -15.01 0.12
CA GLU A 153 7.32 -16.25 0.90
C GLU A 153 8.54 -16.23 1.83
N ALA A 154 9.70 -15.80 1.31
CA ALA A 154 10.92 -15.71 2.09
C ALA A 154 10.78 -14.72 3.27
N LEU A 155 10.07 -13.62 3.07
CA LEU A 155 9.77 -12.68 4.14
C LEU A 155 8.90 -13.32 5.22
N ILE A 156 7.84 -14.05 4.85
CA ILE A 156 6.99 -14.74 5.84
C ILE A 156 7.80 -15.81 6.60
N ASP A 157 8.68 -16.54 5.91
CA ASP A 157 9.60 -17.50 6.55
C ASP A 157 10.51 -16.84 7.60
N GLU A 158 10.96 -15.62 7.35
CA GLU A 158 11.77 -14.85 8.30
C GLU A 158 10.93 -14.34 9.49
N LEU A 159 9.77 -13.74 9.22
CA LEU A 159 8.97 -13.04 10.23
C LEU A 159 8.15 -13.99 11.11
N LEU A 160 7.62 -15.09 10.55
CA LEU A 160 6.76 -16.03 11.26
C LEU A 160 7.08 -17.49 10.88
N PRO A 161 8.25 -18.06 11.26
CA PRO A 161 8.68 -19.39 10.81
C PRO A 161 7.68 -20.54 11.09
N SER A 162 6.77 -20.36 12.05
CA SER A 162 5.75 -21.34 12.41
C SER A 162 4.58 -21.44 11.40
N TRP A 163 4.43 -20.48 10.48
CA TRP A 163 3.29 -20.36 9.57
C TRP A 163 3.05 -21.62 8.72
N ARG A 164 4.12 -22.26 8.23
CA ARG A 164 4.03 -23.47 7.40
C ARG A 164 3.44 -24.68 8.13
N SER A 165 3.51 -24.69 9.46
CA SER A 165 2.92 -25.77 10.28
C SER A 165 1.41 -25.59 10.48
N SER A 166 0.87 -24.40 10.19
CA SER A 166 -0.57 -24.11 10.28
C SER A 166 -1.35 -24.56 9.04
N PHE A 167 -0.65 -24.89 7.95
CA PHE A 167 -1.23 -25.38 6.68
C PHE A 167 -1.08 -26.89 6.46
N ALA A 168 -0.52 -27.63 7.44
CA ALA A 168 -0.30 -29.09 7.38
C ALA A 168 -1.33 -29.86 8.22
#